data_AF-A0A4R9JTQ8-F1
#
_entry.id   AF-A0A4R9JTQ8-F1
#
_cell.length_a   1.000
_cell.length_b   1.000
_cell.length_c   1.000
_cell.angle_alpha   90.00
_cell.angle_beta   90.00
_cell.angle_gamma   90.00
#
_symmetry.space_group_name_H-M   'P 1'
#
loop_
_entity.id
_entity.type
_entity.pdbx_description
1 polymer ?
#
loop_
_entity_poly.entity_id
_entity_poly.type
_entity_poly.pdbx_seq_one_letter_code
_entity_poly.pdbx_strand_id
1 'polypeptide(L)'
;MIPSFTEPYESGDETIVTWKFQPNQIKSRFSRGKSKYNLTWSVDGAILCDRIKLFANTEDWECEIQAMTKDRFHLHVVPRGDKNKILFSGVVTKKKGLLSLF
;
A
#
# COMPACT_ATOMS: atom_id res chain seq x y z
N MET A 1 -10.65 9.38 10.00
CA MET A 1 -11.02 7.99 10.30
C MET A 1 -11.33 7.90 11.78
N ILE A 2 -12.54 7.48 12.16
CA ILE A 2 -12.86 7.18 13.57
C ILE A 2 -12.24 5.79 13.85
N PRO A 3 -11.44 5.61 14.91
CA PRO A 3 -10.93 4.28 15.28
C PRO A 3 -12.12 3.37 15.60
N SER A 4 -12.24 2.25 14.90
CA SER A 4 -13.20 1.20 15.26
C SER A 4 -12.66 0.43 16.45
N PHE A 5 -13.55 0.06 17.37
CA PHE A 5 -13.20 -0.82 18.51
C PHE A 5 -13.10 -2.30 18.11
N THR A 6 -13.57 -2.66 16.91
CA THR A 6 -13.35 -4.00 16.36
C THR A 6 -12.00 -4.08 15.69
N GLU A 7 -11.20 -5.07 16.08
CA GLU A 7 -9.94 -5.32 15.43
C GLU A 7 -10.20 -5.68 13.96
N PRO A 8 -9.42 -5.15 13.01
CA PRO A 8 -9.72 -5.33 11.60
C PRO A 8 -9.76 -6.81 11.16
N TYR A 9 -9.11 -7.71 11.91
CA TYR A 9 -9.05 -9.14 11.64
C TYR A 9 -10.30 -9.92 12.08
N GLU A 10 -11.14 -9.35 12.95
CA GLU A 10 -12.33 -10.03 13.48
C GLU A 10 -13.48 -10.11 12.45
N SER A 11 -13.52 -9.22 11.45
CA SER A 11 -14.57 -9.21 10.42
C SER A 11 -14.35 -10.21 9.29
N GLY A 12 -13.18 -10.85 9.21
CA GLY A 12 -12.81 -11.72 8.09
C GLY A 12 -12.64 -10.99 6.75
N ASP A 13 -12.66 -9.66 6.73
CA ASP A 13 -12.53 -8.87 5.51
C ASP A 13 -11.10 -8.94 4.96
N GLU A 14 -10.95 -9.53 3.77
CA GLU A 14 -9.70 -9.49 3.01
C GLU A 14 -9.34 -8.04 2.63
N THR A 15 -8.07 -7.68 2.79
CA THR A 15 -7.54 -6.43 2.25
C THR A 15 -6.88 -6.67 0.91
N ILE A 16 -7.48 -6.12 -0.14
CA ILE A 16 -6.94 -6.21 -1.50
C ILE A 16 -6.17 -4.92 -1.80
N VAL A 17 -4.90 -5.09 -2.16
CA VAL A 17 -4.03 -3.98 -2.60
C VAL A 17 -3.69 -4.17 -4.06
N THR A 18 -4.06 -3.20 -4.90
CA THR A 18 -3.63 -3.13 -6.30
C THR A 18 -2.64 -1.98 -6.44
N TRP A 19 -1.43 -2.28 -6.91
CA TRP A 19 -0.37 -1.29 -7.07
C TRP A 19 -0.01 -1.07 -8.54
N LYS A 20 0.21 0.18 -8.92
CA LYS A 20 0.73 0.56 -10.24
C LYS A 20 1.89 1.53 -10.05
N PHE A 21 3.10 1.07 -10.33
CA PHE A 21 4.32 1.85 -10.26
C PHE A 21 4.83 2.15 -11.67
N GLN A 22 4.79 3.41 -12.09
CA GLN A 22 5.32 3.90 -13.37
C GLN A 22 6.21 5.12 -13.14
N PRO A 23 7.18 5.41 -14.03
CA PRO A 23 8.15 6.50 -13.83
C PRO A 23 7.54 7.86 -13.46
N ASN A 24 6.36 8.17 -14.01
CA ASN A 24 5.69 9.47 -13.79
C ASN A 24 4.42 9.36 -12.93
N GLN A 25 4.10 8.16 -12.44
CA GLN A 25 2.84 7.93 -11.73
C GLN A 25 2.90 6.69 -10.87
N ILE A 26 2.76 6.89 -9.55
CA ILE A 26 2.63 5.81 -8.58
C ILE A 26 1.21 5.90 -8.01
N LYS A 27 0.43 4.84 -8.21
CA LYS A 27 -0.97 4.77 -7.76
C LYS A 27 -1.24 3.46 -7.06
N SER A 28 -2.15 3.49 -6.10
CA SER A 28 -2.66 2.26 -5.50
C SER A 28 -4.15 2.33 -5.21
N ARG A 29 -4.74 1.14 -5.09
CA ARG A 29 -6.11 0.96 -4.64
C ARG A 29 -6.12 0.00 -3.46
N PHE A 30 -6.62 0.45 -2.32
CA PHE A 30 -6.89 -0.38 -1.15
C PHE A 30 -8.40 -0.65 -1.08
N SER A 31 -8.78 -1.91 -0.92
CA SER A 31 -10.16 -2.33 -0.70
C SER A 31 -10.22 -3.23 0.53
N ARG A 32 -11.11 -2.90 1.47
CA ARG A 32 -11.40 -3.73 2.64
C ARG A 32 -12.88 -3.63 2.97
N GLY A 33 -13.59 -4.76 2.93
CA GLY A 33 -15.05 -4.78 3.02
C GLY A 33 -15.69 -3.82 2.01
N LYS A 34 -16.48 -2.86 2.49
CA LYS A 34 -17.12 -1.82 1.65
C LYS A 34 -16.24 -0.58 1.39
N SER A 35 -15.12 -0.44 2.10
CA SER A 35 -14.25 0.73 2.01
C SER A 35 -13.27 0.61 0.86
N LYS A 36 -13.11 1.69 0.08
CA LYS A 36 -12.18 1.76 -1.05
C LYS A 36 -11.43 3.07 -1.02
N TYR A 37 -10.10 3.00 -1.14
CA TYR A 37 -9.22 4.17 -1.19
C TYR A 37 -8.42 4.11 -2.49
N ASN A 38 -8.45 5.20 -3.27
CA ASN A 38 -7.62 5.36 -4.45
C ASN A 38 -6.59 6.43 -4.15
N LEU A 39 -5.31 6.04 -4.18
CA LEU A 39 -4.21 6.90 -3.74
C LEU A 39 -3.29 7.18 -4.92
N THR A 40 -2.90 8.45 -5.02
CA THR A 40 -1.78 8.86 -5.86
C THR A 40 -0.63 9.21 -4.93
N TRP A 41 0.54 8.66 -5.22
CA TRP A 41 1.71 8.74 -4.37
C TRP A 41 2.77 9.64 -4.98
N SER A 42 3.47 10.36 -4.12
CA SER A 42 4.69 11.07 -4.45
C SER A 42 5.85 10.45 -3.68
N VAL A 43 7.04 10.44 -4.28
CA VAL A 43 8.26 9.93 -3.65
C VAL A 43 8.76 10.93 -2.62
N ASP A 44 9.02 10.45 -1.41
CA ASP A 44 9.71 11.22 -0.38
C ASP A 44 11.23 11.03 -0.51
N GLY A 45 11.91 12.07 -0.98
CA GLY A 45 13.36 12.10 -1.08
C GLY A 45 13.95 11.12 -2.10
N ALA A 46 15.10 10.55 -1.76
CA ALA A 46 15.83 9.64 -2.64
C ALA A 46 15.31 8.21 -2.54
N ILE A 47 15.16 7.54 -3.69
CA ILE A 47 14.97 6.09 -3.75
C ILE A 47 16.27 5.41 -3.32
N LEU A 48 16.23 4.69 -2.20
CA LEU A 48 17.33 3.84 -1.78
C LEU A 48 17.16 2.47 -2.42
N CYS A 49 18.27 1.77 -2.68
CA CYS A 49 18.29 0.53 -3.46
C CYS A 49 17.28 -0.53 -2.96
N ASP A 50 16.97 -0.55 -1.67
CA ASP A 50 16.10 -1.51 -1.01
C ASP A 50 14.83 -0.89 -0.42
N ARG A 51 14.68 0.45 -0.49
CA ARG A 51 13.61 1.18 0.20
C ARG A 51 13.09 2.36 -0.61
N ILE A 52 11.77 2.44 -0.74
CA ILE A 52 11.06 3.59 -1.30
C ILE A 52 10.07 4.12 -0.27
N LYS A 53 10.18 5.41 0.07
CA LYS A 53 9.19 6.11 0.89
C LYS A 53 8.27 6.93 0.01
N LEU A 54 6.98 6.83 0.27
CA LEU A 54 5.94 7.50 -0.49
C LEU A 54 4.95 8.17 0.46
N PHE A 55 4.39 9.30 0.02
CA PHE A 55 3.26 9.95 0.69
C PHE A 55 2.08 10.06 -0.26
N ALA A 56 0.88 9.85 0.29
CA ALA A 56 -0.35 10.03 -0.46
C ALA A 56 -0.61 11.53 -0.68
N ASN A 57 -0.98 11.89 -1.90
CA ASN A 57 -1.27 13.27 -2.27
C ASN A 57 -2.64 13.75 -1.76
N THR A 58 -3.55 12.82 -1.49
CA THR A 58 -4.97 13.11 -1.21
C THR A 58 -5.41 12.66 0.17
N GLU A 59 -4.58 11.90 0.89
CA GLU A 59 -4.88 11.32 2.19
C GLU A 59 -3.70 11.50 3.13
N ASP A 60 -3.96 11.44 4.43
CA ASP A 60 -2.92 11.57 5.44
C ASP A 60 -2.09 10.28 5.61
N TRP A 61 -1.59 9.69 4.52
CA TRP A 61 -0.95 8.37 4.52
C TRP A 61 0.50 8.47 4.04
N GLU A 62 1.38 7.73 4.69
CA GLU A 62 2.76 7.45 4.27
C GLU A 62 2.88 5.94 4.09
N CYS A 63 3.67 5.51 3.11
CA CYS A 63 4.06 4.12 3.01
C CYS A 63 5.55 3.93 2.75
N GLU A 64 6.06 2.81 3.25
CA GLU A 64 7.39 2.31 2.99
C GLU A 64 7.29 1.01 2.20
N ILE A 65 7.93 0.97 1.04
CA ILE A 65 8.12 -0.22 0.22
C ILE A 65 9.53 -0.74 0.49
N GLN A 66 9.64 -2.02 0.84
CA GLN A 66 10.90 -2.68 1.15
C GLN A 66 10.96 -4.09 0.55
N ALA A 67 12.14 -4.71 0.60
CA ALA A 67 12.35 -6.12 0.25
C ALA A 67 11.74 -6.48 -1.12
N MET A 68 11.96 -5.60 -2.11
CA MET A 68 11.42 -5.76 -3.45
C MET A 68 12.14 -6.92 -4.17
N THR A 69 11.36 -7.90 -4.62
CA THR A 69 11.77 -8.93 -5.57
C THR A 69 11.14 -8.65 -6.93
N LYS A 70 11.39 -9.52 -7.91
CA LYS A 70 10.73 -9.46 -9.23
C LYS A 70 9.20 -9.52 -9.14
N ASP A 71 8.66 -10.18 -8.12
CA ASP A 71 7.25 -10.53 -8.01
C ASP A 71 6.59 -10.08 -6.70
N ARG A 72 7.34 -9.58 -5.72
CA ARG A 72 6.82 -9.26 -4.39
C ARG A 72 7.52 -8.04 -3.81
N PHE A 73 6.88 -7.41 -2.84
CA PHE A 73 7.52 -6.45 -1.96
C PHE A 73 6.79 -6.42 -0.62
N HIS A 74 7.48 -6.01 0.43
CA HIS A 74 6.84 -5.67 1.70
C HIS A 74 6.33 -4.24 1.65
N LEU A 75 5.08 -4.05 2.05
CA LEU A 75 4.42 -2.75 2.08
C LEU A 75 3.98 -2.46 3.51
N HIS A 76 4.41 -1.33 4.03
CA HIS A 76 4.00 -0.81 5.33
C HIS A 76 3.36 0.56 5.15
N VAL A 77 2.15 0.76 5.67
CA VAL A 77 1.35 1.97 5.49
C VAL A 77 0.86 2.48 6.83
N VAL A 78 1.10 3.75 7.10
CA VAL A 78 0.76 4.43 8.36
C VAL A 78 0.14 5.80 8.07
N PRO A 79 -0.62 6.39 9.01
CA PRO A 79 -0.98 7.80 8.95
C PRO A 79 0.27 8.68 9.12
N ARG A 80 0.35 9.83 8.44
CA ARG A 80 1.51 10.74 8.63
C ARG A 80 1.49 11.38 10.01
N GLY A 81 0.30 11.73 10.51
CA GLY A 81 0.13 12.37 11.82
C GLY A 81 0.25 11.42 13.02
N ASP A 82 0.18 10.11 12.83
CA ASP A 82 0.22 9.13 13.91
C ASP A 82 0.86 7.81 13.45
N LYS A 83 2.19 7.75 13.52
CA LYS A 83 3.00 6.60 13.07
C LYS A 83 2.87 5.35 13.96
N ASN A 84 2.18 5.44 15.09
CA ASN A 84 1.93 4.27 15.95
C ASN A 84 0.77 3.41 15.44
N LYS A 85 -0.03 3.91 14.48
CA LYS A 85 -1.11 3.16 13.85
C LYS A 85 -0.66 2.52 12.55
N ILE A 86 -1.06 1.27 12.36
CA ILE A 86 -0.82 0.53 11.12
C ILE A 86 -2.12 0.49 10.32
N LEU A 87 -2.12 1.10 9.14
CA LEU A 87 -3.24 1.02 8.19
C LEU A 87 -3.17 -0.27 7.36
N PHE A 88 -1.95 -0.65 6.99
CA PHE A 88 -1.66 -1.89 6.29
C PHE A 88 -0.20 -2.28 6.51
N SER A 89 0.07 -3.57 6.75
CA SER A 89 1.44 -4.10 6.72
C SER A 89 1.41 -5.52 6.19
N GLY A 90 2.20 -5.82 5.17
CA GLY A 90 2.28 -7.17 4.64
C GLY A 90 2.98 -7.28 3.30
N VAL A 91 3.06 -8.51 2.80
CA VAL A 91 3.66 -8.81 1.50
C VAL A 91 2.63 -8.58 0.40
N VAL A 92 2.96 -7.68 -0.53
CA VAL A 92 2.20 -7.48 -1.77
C VAL A 92 2.82 -8.35 -2.84
N THR A 93 2.04 -9.26 -3.42
CA THR A 93 2.46 -10.13 -4.51
C THR A 93 1.89 -9.64 -5.83
N LYS A 94 2.74 -9.53 -6.85
CA LYS A 94 2.36 -9.24 -8.23
C LYS A 94 1.47 -10.37 -8.73
N LYS A 95 0.17 -10.11 -8.87
CA LYS A 95 -0.76 -11.04 -9.51
C LYS A 95 -0.36 -11.18 -10.99
N LYS A 96 0.17 -12.33 -11.38
CA LYS A 96 0.29 -12.69 -12.80
C LYS A 96 -1.13 -12.93 -13.32
N GLY A 97 -1.60 -12.11 -14.25
CA GLY A 97 -2.89 -12.34 -14.90
C GLY A 97 -2.86 -13.64 -15.72
N LEU A 98 -4.04 -14.15 -16.07
CA LEU A 98 -4.26 -15.27 -17.01
C LEU A 98 -3.80 -14.99 -18.47
N LEU A 99 -3.03 -13.92 -18.68
CA LEU A 99 -2.38 -13.55 -19.95
C LEU A 99 -0.85 -13.52 -19.81
N SER A 100 -0.26 -14.27 -18.86
CA SER A 100 1.18 -14.56 -18.89
C SER A 100 1.50 -15.72 -19.84
N LEU A 101 1.04 -15.58 -21.09
CA LEU A 101 1.66 -16.26 -22.22
C LEU A 101 2.57 -15.21 -22.85
N PHE A 102 3.82 -15.59 -23.12
CA PHE A 102 5.00 -14.77 -23.46
C PHE A 102 5.84 -14.33 -22.25
#